data_AF-A0A0G1WIK2-F1
#
_entry.id   AF-A0A0G1WIK2-F1
#
_cell.length_a   1.000
_cell.length_b   1.000
_cell.length_c   1.000
_cell.angle_alpha   90.00
_cell.angle_beta   90.00
_cell.angle_gamma   90.00
#
_symmetry.space_group_name_H-M   'P 1'
#
loop_
_entity.id
_entity.type
_entity.pdbx_description
1 polymer ?
#
loop_
_entity_poly.entity_id
_entity_poly.type
_entity_poly.pdbx_seq_one_letter_code
_entity_poly.pdbx_strand_id
1 'polypeptide(L)'
;MSGAKNNDIGKIIDELLHLGEDAEELKFWKNIFEDLAPEEQEKLRANLEGEIEELKKLRKLFWREALCECTPTERFMIRGVPCVS
;
A
#
# COMPACT_ATOMS: atom_id res chain seq x y z
N MET A 1 -23.66 -20.73 -2.12
CA MET A 1 -23.67 -19.36 -2.69
C MET A 1 -22.95 -18.43 -1.71
N SER A 2 -21.64 -18.17 -1.85
CA SER A 2 -20.89 -17.17 -1.05
C SER A 2 -19.60 -16.65 -1.73
N GLY A 3 -19.54 -16.60 -3.07
CA GLY A 3 -18.29 -16.31 -3.79
C GLY A 3 -17.95 -14.82 -4.02
N ALA A 4 -18.80 -13.87 -3.61
CA ALA A 4 -18.66 -12.47 -4.00
C ALA A 4 -18.04 -11.55 -2.92
N LYS A 5 -18.10 -11.91 -1.63
CA LYS A 5 -17.69 -11.02 -0.53
C LYS A 5 -16.18 -10.96 -0.29
N ASN A 6 -15.42 -11.95 -0.76
CA ASN A 6 -13.97 -12.04 -0.55
C ASN A 6 -13.15 -11.20 -1.53
N ASN A 7 -13.78 -10.63 -2.56
CA ASN A 7 -13.08 -9.86 -3.58
C ASN A 7 -12.70 -8.46 -3.14
N ASP A 8 -13.35 -7.89 -2.12
CA ASP A 8 -13.05 -6.51 -1.71
C ASP A 8 -11.86 -6.45 -0.74
N ILE A 9 -11.79 -7.34 0.26
CA ILE A 9 -10.64 -7.40 1.17
C ILE A 9 -9.35 -7.83 0.47
N GLY A 10 -9.46 -8.74 -0.52
CA GLY A 10 -8.31 -9.20 -1.30
C GLY A 10 -7.63 -8.05 -2.05
N LYS A 11 -8.41 -7.14 -2.65
CA LYS A 11 -7.88 -5.97 -3.36
C LYS A 11 -7.18 -4.99 -2.43
N ILE A 12 -7.75 -4.74 -1.25
CA ILE A 12 -7.17 -3.86 -0.24
C ILE A 12 -5.81 -4.40 0.21
N ILE A 13 -5.74 -5.71 0.49
CA ILE A 13 -4.48 -6.37 0.87
C ILE A 13 -3.44 -6.29 -0.25
N ASP A 14 -3.83 -6.59 -1.49
CA ASP A 14 -2.92 -6.53 -2.64
C ASP A 14 -2.37 -5.11 -2.85
N GLU A 15 -3.17 -4.08 -2.59
CA GLU A 15 -2.75 -2.69 -2.67
C GLU A 15 -1.78 -2.31 -1.54
N LEU A 16 -2.03 -2.71 -0.29
CA LEU A 16 -1.12 -2.50 0.83
C LEU A 16 0.24 -3.21 0.61
N LEU A 17 0.21 -4.45 0.11
CA LEU A 17 1.42 -5.17 -0.31
C LEU A 17 2.22 -4.39 -1.36
N HIS A 18 1.52 -3.80 -2.33
CA HIS A 18 2.17 -2.97 -3.36
C HIS A 18 2.75 -1.66 -2.80
N LEU A 19 2.16 -1.14 -1.72
CA LEU A 19 2.66 0.03 -1.00
C LEU A 19 3.84 -0.29 -0.07
N GLY A 20 4.15 -1.59 0.13
CA GLY A 20 5.32 -2.05 0.87
C GLY A 20 5.01 -2.50 2.29
N GLU A 21 3.74 -2.71 2.63
CA GLU A 21 3.31 -3.23 3.94
C GLU A 21 3.68 -4.71 4.13
N ASP A 22 3.66 -5.14 5.40
CA ASP A 22 4.09 -6.47 5.81
C ASP A 22 3.16 -7.58 5.30
N ALA A 23 3.71 -8.50 4.53
CA ALA A 23 2.96 -9.59 3.93
C ALA A 23 2.48 -10.66 4.92
N GLU A 24 3.21 -10.88 6.02
CA GLU A 24 2.80 -11.83 7.06
C GLU A 24 1.62 -11.27 7.86
N GLU A 25 1.67 -9.99 8.19
CA GLU A 25 0.58 -9.28 8.86
C GLU A 25 -0.70 -9.28 8.01
N LEU A 26 -0.60 -8.87 6.74
CA LEU A 26 -1.76 -8.84 5.85
C LEU A 26 -2.34 -10.25 5.58
N LYS A 27 -1.49 -11.27 5.57
CA LYS A 27 -1.95 -12.67 5.48
C LYS A 27 -2.69 -13.10 6.73
N PHE A 28 -2.23 -12.70 7.92
CA PHE A 28 -2.96 -12.94 9.17
C PHE A 28 -4.35 -12.31 9.12
N TRP A 29 -4.44 -11.02 8.76
CA TRP A 29 -5.72 -10.32 8.64
C TRP A 29 -6.66 -10.97 7.63
N LYS A 30 -6.14 -11.41 6.47
CA LYS A 30 -6.92 -12.15 5.48
C LYS A 30 -7.52 -13.44 6.01
N ASN A 31 -6.74 -14.18 6.80
CA ASN A 31 -7.13 -15.49 7.30
C ASN A 31 -8.22 -15.39 8.36
N ILE A 32 -8.16 -14.39 9.24
CA ILE A 32 -9.16 -14.22 10.29
C ILE A 32 -10.39 -13.44 9.82
N PHE A 33 -10.33 -12.79 8.65
CA PHE A 33 -11.38 -11.90 8.15
C PHE A 33 -12.76 -12.56 8.09
N GLU A 34 -12.82 -13.81 7.62
CA GLU A 34 -14.09 -14.55 7.50
C GLU A 34 -14.66 -14.97 8.87
N ASP A 35 -13.81 -15.07 9.89
CA ASP A 35 -14.17 -15.44 11.25
C ASP A 35 -14.61 -14.23 12.10
N LEU A 36 -14.32 -13.00 11.65
CA LEU A 36 -14.71 -11.77 12.33
C LEU A 36 -16.22 -11.48 12.22
N ALA A 37 -16.77 -10.83 13.25
CA ALA A 37 -18.14 -10.33 13.19
C ALA A 37 -18.31 -9.28 12.08
N PRO A 38 -19.52 -9.09 11.52
CA PRO A 38 -19.74 -8.14 10.43
C PRO A 38 -19.28 -6.71 10.74
N GLU A 39 -19.49 -6.24 11.96
CA GLU A 39 -19.03 -4.93 12.43
C GLU A 39 -17.50 -4.83 12.51
N GLU A 40 -16.82 -5.93 12.85
CA GLU A 40 -15.37 -6.00 12.92
C GLU A 40 -14.75 -6.08 11.52
N GLN A 41 -15.41 -6.78 10.59
CA GLN A 41 -15.01 -6.79 9.18
C GLN A 41 -15.12 -5.41 8.54
N GLU A 42 -16.18 -4.65 8.84
CA GLU A 42 -16.33 -3.26 8.39
C GLU A 42 -15.25 -2.36 8.99
N LYS A 43 -15.01 -2.48 10.30
CA LYS A 43 -13.96 -1.72 10.97
C LYS A 43 -12.56 -2.03 10.42
N LEU A 44 -12.25 -3.30 10.20
CA LEU A 44 -10.98 -3.72 9.62
C LEU A 44 -10.82 -3.20 8.20
N ARG A 45 -11.87 -3.26 7.37
CA ARG A 45 -11.85 -2.64 6.02
C ARG A 45 -11.56 -1.16 6.09
N ALA A 46 -12.31 -0.41 6.90
CA ALA A 46 -12.13 1.04 7.03
C ALA A 46 -10.72 1.42 7.52
N ASN A 47 -10.14 0.64 8.44
CA ASN A 47 -8.77 0.84 8.91
C ASN A 47 -7.75 0.64 7.79
N LEU A 48 -7.83 -0.50 7.08
CA LEU A 48 -6.91 -0.82 5.99
C LEU A 48 -7.02 0.17 4.82
N GLU A 49 -8.23 0.62 4.50
CA GLU A 49 -8.44 1.69 3.50
C GLU A 49 -7.83 3.02 3.96
N GLY A 50 -7.95 3.36 5.24
CA GLY A 50 -7.31 4.54 5.83
C GLY A 50 -5.77 4.47 5.73
N GLU A 51 -5.19 3.31 5.99
CA GLU A 51 -3.74 3.09 5.83
C GLU A 51 -3.30 3.27 4.37
N ILE A 52 -4.05 2.75 3.41
CA ILE A 52 -3.78 2.98 1.97
C ILE A 52 -3.74 4.47 1.65
N GLU A 53 -4.70 5.26 2.15
CA GLU A 53 -4.73 6.70 1.92
C GLU A 53 -3.51 7.41 2.51
N GLU A 54 -3.14 7.08 3.75
CA GLU A 54 -1.98 7.66 4.42
C GLU A 54 -0.68 7.29 3.72
N LEU A 55 -0.50 6.02 3.34
CA LEU A 55 0.66 5.55 2.58
C LEU A 55 0.75 6.24 1.21
N LYS A 56 -0.38 6.43 0.51
CA LYS A 56 -0.42 7.20 -0.74
C LYS A 56 -0.03 8.66 -0.53
N LYS A 57 -0.48 9.29 0.55
CA LYS A 57 -0.09 10.67 0.90
C LYS A 57 1.39 10.77 1.22
N LEU A 58 1.90 9.89 2.10
CA LEU A 58 3.31 9.82 2.46
C LEU A 58 4.18 9.60 1.24
N ARG A 59 3.83 8.62 0.40
CA ARG A 59 4.51 8.37 -0.87
C ARG A 59 4.56 9.67 -1.69
N LYS A 60 3.42 10.34 -1.91
CA LYS A 60 3.37 11.62 -2.66
C LYS A 60 4.24 12.74 -2.05
N LEU A 61 4.37 12.79 -0.72
CA LEU A 61 5.25 13.73 -0.01
C LEU A 61 6.73 13.37 -0.18
N PHE A 62 7.10 12.10 0.02
CA PHE A 62 8.46 11.62 -0.19
C PHE A 62 8.94 11.80 -1.64
N TRP A 63 8.07 11.60 -2.65
CA TRP A 63 8.44 11.89 -4.05
C TRP A 63 8.61 13.39 -4.33
N ARG A 64 8.01 14.28 -3.53
CA ARG A 64 8.23 15.74 -3.63
C ARG A 64 9.52 16.19 -2.95
N GLU A 65 9.88 15.59 -1.81
CA GLU A 65 11.15 15.89 -1.12
C GLU A 65 12.37 15.23 -1.78
N ALA A 66 12.25 14.01 -2.30
CA ALA A 66 13.34 13.33 -3.01
C ALA A 66 13.76 14.03 -4.33
N LEU A 67 12.92 14.91 -4.87
CA LEU A 67 13.26 15.77 -6.01
C LEU A 67 14.07 17.02 -5.60
N CYS A 68 14.20 17.33 -4.32
CA CYS A 68 14.91 18.52 -3.85
C CYS A 68 16.38 18.25 -3.49
N GLU A 69 16.77 16.99 -3.21
CA GLU A 69 18.15 16.64 -2.81
C GLU A 69 19.00 15.97 -3.90
N CYS A 70 18.48 15.81 -5.12
CA CYS A 70 19.32 15.49 -6.27
C CYS A 70 20.12 16.73 -6.72
N THR A 71 21.15 17.09 -5.96
CA THR A 71 22.19 18.02 -6.43
C THR A 71 23.01 17.33 -7.53
N PRO A 72 23.39 18.06 -8.60
CA PRO A 72 23.95 17.46 -9.81
C PRO A 72 25.45 17.23 -9.65
N THR A 73 25.89 16.18 -8.96
CA THR A 73 27.32 15.82 -9.05
C THR A 73 27.67 14.35 -9.05
N GLU A 74 26.84 13.43 -8.57
CA GLU A 74 27.22 12.00 -8.61
C GLU A 74 26.13 11.12 -9.22
N ARG A 75 26.38 10.80 -10.50
CA ARG A 75 25.90 9.68 -11.31
C ARG A 75 25.22 8.55 -10.50
N PHE A 76 23.91 8.67 -10.28
CA PHE A 76 23.05 7.55 -9.90
C PHE A 76 22.68 6.73 -11.14
N MET A 77 23.01 5.44 -11.14
CA MET A 77 22.36 4.45 -11.99
C MET A 77 21.18 3.85 -11.23
N ILE A 78 19.99 4.43 -11.37
CA ILE A 78 18.75 3.69 -11.15
C ILE A 78 18.08 3.54 -12.52
N ARG A 79 18.24 2.35 -13.11
CA ARG A 79 17.43 1.85 -14.23
C ARG A 79 17.30 2.76 -15.48
N GLY A 80 18.43 3.28 -15.95
CA GLY A 80 18.60 3.54 -17.40
C GLY A 80 17.71 4.60 -18.04
N VAL A 81 17.16 5.57 -17.29
CA VAL A 81 16.49 6.72 -17.88
C VAL A 81 17.34 7.97 -17.62
N PRO A 82 17.90 8.62 -18.65
CA PRO A 82 18.68 9.84 -18.46
C PRO A 82 17.73 11.00 -18.12
N CYS A 83 18.03 11.70 -17.02
CA CYS A 83 17.48 13.02 -16.76
C CYS A 83 18.05 13.98 -17.81
N VAL A 84 17.22 14.40 -18.76
CA VAL A 84 17.55 15.45 -19.73
C VAL A 84 17.41 16.81 -19.04
N SER A 85 18.46 17.62 -19.16
CA SER A 85 18.62 18.97 -18.61
C SER A 85 17.59 19.98 -19.10
#